data_AF-A0AAP0PIP3-F1
#
_entry.id   AF-A0AAP0PIP3-F1
#
_cell.length_a   1.000
_cell.length_b   1.000
_cell.length_c   1.000
_cell.angle_alpha   90.00
_cell.angle_beta   90.00
_cell.angle_gamma   90.00
#
_symmetry.space_group_name_H-M   'P 1'
#
loop_
_entity.id
_entity.type
_entity.pdbx_description
1 polymer ?
#
loop_
_entity_poly.entity_id
_entity_poly.type
_entity_poly.pdbx_seq_one_letter_code
_entity_poly.pdbx_strand_id
1 'polypeptide(L)'
;MADAFEDEEAEQTVSIQEYLKSVEEKELEADLVLGGDEGKECTYEKGYMKRQAIFSCLTCTPDGNAGVCTGCCLSCHDGHEIVELWTKRNFRCDCGNSRFGEFYCKLLGNKDLENTRNSYNQNFKGMYCTCGRPYPDQEAEEQVEMIQCCICEDWFHENHLGLESPDEIPRDEEGEPIYEDFICLSCANLCAFLTLYPPFILATAKQCDASVNGDTKESMSAGAFSVNGDAKETMSAGISSVNGAPSVCTSSKTIENGTSSFEPLKGVVEIAVANSTTMSTENGKKVGKNSEEKMELNGSLSNIYPIPKCKLGVDLQVARLDLMKKPLFLSKSWRDLLCTCESCGDFYAKKGVGFLIDREDSIIEYEKIAQQKRQEKLQQEEGEELNFLNKLGHVEKIEILSGIADMKNELQSFLESVDPSKPVTSADVRQVFENLAKKRQRLFWFGSNMESSTTMDVPRLNYVDQQPKSA
;
A
#
# COMPACT_ATOMS: atom_id res chain seq x y z
N MET A 1 6.23 9.42 55.59
CA MET A 1 6.14 8.54 54.41
C MET A 1 6.83 9.28 53.29
N ALA A 2 7.86 8.67 52.73
CA ALA A 2 8.59 9.14 51.54
C ALA A 2 8.18 8.26 50.34
N ASP A 3 8.77 8.53 49.18
CA ASP A 3 8.41 8.02 47.84
C ASP A 3 7.06 8.58 47.37
N ALA A 4 6.98 9.57 46.47
CA ALA A 4 7.93 10.05 45.45
C ALA A 4 8.19 9.02 44.34
N PHE A 5 7.24 8.97 43.40
CA PHE A 5 7.47 8.60 42.01
C PHE A 5 6.96 9.76 41.15
N GLU A 6 7.78 10.81 41.09
CA GLU A 6 7.80 11.70 39.92
C GLU A 6 8.57 10.92 38.86
N ASP A 7 7.88 10.06 38.10
CA ASP A 7 8.41 9.56 36.84
C ASP A 7 8.39 10.75 35.87
N GLU A 8 9.48 11.54 35.90
CA GLU A 8 9.82 12.45 34.82
C GLU A 8 9.84 11.63 33.52
N GLU A 9 9.06 12.02 32.52
CA GLU A 9 9.09 11.40 31.19
C GLU A 9 10.53 11.47 30.67
N ALA A 10 11.24 10.33 30.70
CA ALA A 10 12.59 10.25 30.18
C ALA A 10 12.54 10.62 28.70
N GLU A 11 13.15 11.76 28.33
CA GLU A 11 13.16 12.24 26.94
C GLU A 11 13.58 11.10 26.01
N GLN A 12 12.74 10.81 25.01
CA GLN A 12 12.95 9.66 24.14
C GLN A 12 14.27 9.82 23.37
N THR A 13 15.23 8.95 23.68
CA THR A 13 16.55 8.94 23.05
C THR A 13 16.63 7.87 21.96
N VAL A 14 17.35 8.18 20.90
CA VAL A 14 17.50 7.32 19.71
C VAL A 14 18.92 7.50 19.14
N SER A 15 19.52 6.43 18.62
CA SER A 15 20.81 6.55 17.93
C SER A 15 20.67 7.21 16.56
N ILE A 16 21.76 7.76 16.03
CA ILE A 16 21.78 8.38 14.70
C ILE A 16 21.41 7.35 13.61
N GLN A 17 21.86 6.10 13.75
CA GLN A 17 21.54 5.01 12.82
C GLN A 17 20.05 4.65 12.83
N GLU A 18 19.44 4.53 14.01
CA GLU A 18 18.00 4.28 14.15
C GLU A 18 17.17 5.46 13.61
N TYR A 19 17.61 6.70 13.84
CA TYR A 19 16.95 7.89 13.32
C TYR A 19 17.01 7.94 11.78
N LEU A 20 18.18 7.75 11.17
CA LEU A 20 18.32 7.73 9.71
C LEU A 20 17.48 6.62 9.07
N LYS A 21 17.51 5.42 9.64
CA LYS A 21 16.68 4.30 9.20
C LYS A 21 15.19 4.63 9.33
N SER A 22 14.75 5.24 10.43
CA SER A 22 13.36 5.68 10.65
C SER A 22 12.90 6.72 9.62
N VAL A 23 13.78 7.64 9.21
CA VAL A 23 13.49 8.61 8.15
C VAL A 23 13.35 7.90 6.80
N GLU A 24 14.30 7.03 6.44
CA GLU A 24 14.26 6.27 5.18
C GLU A 24 13.01 5.38 5.07
N GLU A 25 12.62 4.70 6.15
CA GLU A 25 11.42 3.86 6.22
C GLU A 25 10.14 4.69 6.02
N LYS A 26 10.02 5.85 6.68
CA LYS A 26 8.86 6.75 6.53
C LYS A 26 8.76 7.41 5.16
N GLU A 27 9.90 7.79 4.58
CA GLU A 27 9.92 8.31 3.21
C GLU A 27 9.54 7.24 2.18
N LEU A 28 10.00 6.00 2.37
CA LEU A 28 9.61 4.87 1.54
C LEU A 28 8.10 4.60 1.66
N GLU A 29 7.57 4.57 2.88
CA GLU A 29 6.12 4.43 3.14
C GLU A 29 5.33 5.53 2.41
N ALA A 30 5.71 6.80 2.57
CA ALA A 30 5.08 7.91 1.89
C ALA A 30 5.14 7.79 0.36
N ASP A 31 6.29 7.39 -0.22
CA ASP A 31 6.41 7.13 -1.65
C ASP A 31 5.46 6.01 -2.11
N LEU A 32 5.36 4.90 -1.38
CA LEU A 32 4.46 3.78 -1.69
C LEU A 32 2.99 4.23 -1.71
N VAL A 33 2.55 4.98 -0.71
CA VAL A 33 1.17 5.49 -0.63
C VAL A 33 0.88 6.51 -1.74
N LEU A 34 1.79 7.45 -1.97
CA LEU A 34 1.65 8.51 -2.97
C LEU A 34 1.96 8.06 -4.41
N GLY A 35 2.36 6.81 -4.62
CA GLY A 35 2.67 6.26 -5.94
C GLY A 35 3.94 6.85 -6.55
N GLY A 36 4.86 7.35 -5.71
CA GLY A 36 6.02 8.16 -6.07
C GLY A 36 5.64 9.46 -6.80
N ASP A 37 4.48 10.06 -6.50
CA ASP A 37 4.15 11.42 -6.97
C ASP A 37 4.68 12.45 -5.96
N GLU A 38 5.75 13.16 -6.33
CA GLU A 38 6.33 14.25 -5.54
C GLU A 38 5.42 15.49 -5.40
N GLY A 39 4.24 15.49 -6.04
CA GLY A 39 3.28 16.58 -5.92
C GLY A 39 3.70 17.89 -6.58
N LYS A 40 4.68 17.86 -7.50
CA LYS A 40 5.19 19.03 -8.22
C LYS A 40 4.21 19.57 -9.27
N GLU A 41 3.26 18.75 -9.73
CA GLU A 41 2.33 19.08 -10.82
C GLU A 41 0.91 18.54 -10.58
N CYS A 42 -0.06 19.01 -11.37
CA CYS A 42 -1.42 18.47 -11.34
C CYS A 42 -1.55 17.28 -12.29
N THR A 43 -2.01 16.12 -11.78
CA THR A 43 -2.19 14.90 -12.59
C THR A 43 -3.31 14.96 -13.63
N TYR A 44 -4.04 16.07 -13.74
CA TYR A 44 -5.21 16.19 -14.61
C TYR A 44 -4.92 15.93 -16.10
N GLU A 45 -3.75 16.34 -16.60
CA GLU A 45 -3.32 16.06 -17.99
C GLU A 45 -2.95 14.59 -18.21
N LYS A 46 -2.58 13.87 -17.15
CA LYS A 46 -2.35 12.40 -17.18
C LYS A 46 -3.66 11.61 -17.36
N GLY A 47 -4.81 12.30 -17.35
CA GLY A 47 -6.12 11.73 -17.65
C GLY A 47 -6.66 10.87 -16.50
N TYR A 48 -7.40 9.83 -16.87
CA TYR A 48 -7.89 8.82 -15.93
C TYR A 48 -6.79 7.79 -15.66
N MET A 49 -5.99 8.04 -14.63
CA MET A 49 -4.87 7.16 -14.26
C MET A 49 -5.40 5.82 -13.73
N LYS A 50 -4.67 4.73 -13.99
CA LYS A 50 -5.01 3.39 -13.48
C LYS A 50 -5.22 3.44 -11.98
N ARG A 51 -4.22 3.99 -11.28
CA ARG A 51 -4.20 4.29 -9.85
C ARG A 51 -3.38 5.55 -9.57
N GLN A 52 -3.83 6.35 -8.61
CA GLN A 52 -3.14 7.53 -8.07
C GLN A 52 -3.67 7.85 -6.67
N ALA A 53 -2.85 8.39 -5.77
CA ALA A 53 -3.30 8.92 -4.49
C ALA A 53 -4.29 10.08 -4.69
N ILE A 54 -5.44 10.00 -4.02
CA ILE A 54 -6.50 11.01 -4.06
C ILE A 54 -6.86 11.47 -2.65
N PHE A 55 -7.14 12.77 -2.55
CA PHE A 55 -7.51 13.46 -1.33
C PHE A 55 -8.89 14.11 -1.52
N SER A 56 -9.75 14.08 -0.50
CA SER A 56 -10.94 14.94 -0.44
C SER A 56 -10.65 16.18 0.40
N CYS A 57 -11.17 17.33 0.00
CA CYS A 57 -11.05 18.56 0.77
C CYS A 57 -12.41 18.93 1.36
N LEU A 58 -12.63 18.64 2.64
CA LEU A 58 -13.91 18.87 3.31
C LEU A 58 -14.20 20.37 3.44
N THR A 59 -13.16 21.21 3.54
CA THR A 59 -13.30 22.68 3.52
C THR A 59 -13.85 23.22 2.19
N CYS A 60 -13.47 22.62 1.05
CA CYS A 60 -13.92 23.08 -0.27
C CYS A 60 -15.19 22.37 -0.76
N THR A 61 -15.30 21.07 -0.49
CA THR A 61 -16.36 20.19 -1.00
C THR A 61 -16.88 19.29 0.13
N PRO A 62 -17.59 19.85 1.13
CA PRO A 62 -18.11 19.09 2.28
C PRO A 62 -19.13 18.00 1.87
N ASP A 63 -19.74 18.15 0.70
CA ASP A 63 -20.60 17.12 0.09
C ASP A 63 -19.84 15.89 -0.44
N GLY A 64 -18.50 15.86 -0.36
CA GLY A 64 -17.67 14.72 -0.75
C GLY A 64 -17.87 14.28 -2.21
N ASN A 65 -17.96 15.25 -3.11
CA ASN A 65 -18.27 15.05 -4.55
C ASN A 65 -17.11 15.46 -5.48
N ALA A 66 -15.89 15.58 -4.94
CA ALA A 66 -14.68 15.94 -5.66
C ALA A 66 -13.44 15.28 -5.02
N GLY A 67 -12.43 14.97 -5.84
CA GLY A 67 -11.12 14.50 -5.35
C GLY A 67 -9.96 15.23 -6.01
N VAL A 68 -8.89 15.48 -5.26
CA VAL A 68 -7.69 16.18 -5.73
C VAL A 68 -6.46 15.27 -5.65
N CYS A 69 -5.52 15.42 -6.57
CA CYS A 69 -4.26 14.67 -6.57
C CYS A 69 -3.23 15.28 -5.60
N THR A 70 -2.16 14.53 -5.29
CA THR A 70 -1.06 14.92 -4.39
C THR A 70 -0.61 16.36 -4.59
N GLY A 71 -0.22 16.76 -5.81
CA GLY A 71 0.25 18.14 -6.03
C GLY A 71 -0.81 19.22 -5.81
N CYS A 72 -2.09 18.91 -6.05
CA CYS A 72 -3.17 19.85 -5.73
C CYS A 72 -3.45 19.91 -4.23
N CYS A 73 -3.35 18.79 -3.51
CA CYS A 73 -3.38 18.79 -2.04
C CYS A 73 -2.32 19.75 -1.49
N LEU A 74 -1.06 19.54 -1.84
CA LEU A 74 0.08 20.32 -1.35
C LEU A 74 0.11 21.79 -1.81
N SER A 75 -0.32 22.10 -3.04
CA SER A 75 -0.22 23.46 -3.59
C SER A 75 -1.49 24.28 -3.51
N CYS A 76 -2.66 23.65 -3.64
CA CYS A 76 -3.96 24.33 -3.77
C CYS A 76 -4.78 24.30 -2.48
N HIS A 77 -4.66 23.23 -1.67
CA HIS A 77 -5.46 22.99 -0.48
C HIS A 77 -4.61 22.86 0.80
N ASP A 78 -3.39 23.41 0.79
CA ASP A 78 -2.57 23.58 1.99
C ASP A 78 -3.35 24.36 3.08
N GLY A 79 -3.25 23.88 4.32
CA GLY A 79 -3.98 24.42 5.47
C GLY A 79 -5.50 24.18 5.48
N HIS A 80 -6.06 23.38 4.57
CA HIS A 80 -7.47 22.98 4.61
C HIS A 80 -7.68 21.66 5.37
N GLU A 81 -8.92 21.36 5.72
CA GLU A 81 -9.33 20.03 6.20
C GLU A 81 -9.32 19.04 5.01
N ILE A 82 -8.39 18.09 5.08
CA ILE A 82 -8.14 17.08 4.05
C ILE A 82 -8.36 15.69 4.62
N VAL A 83 -9.02 14.85 3.83
CA VAL A 83 -9.11 13.40 4.05
C VAL A 83 -8.30 12.69 2.97
N GLU A 84 -7.32 11.90 3.39
CA GLU A 84 -6.59 11.01 2.51
C GLU A 84 -7.45 9.79 2.15
N LEU A 85 -7.63 9.53 0.85
CA LEU A 85 -8.46 8.43 0.35
C LEU A 85 -7.64 7.27 -0.21
N TRP A 86 -6.31 7.35 -0.04
CA TRP A 86 -5.30 6.45 -0.60
C TRP A 86 -5.39 6.41 -2.13
N THR A 87 -4.83 5.36 -2.74
CA THR A 87 -4.90 5.19 -4.19
C THR A 87 -6.32 4.86 -4.66
N LYS A 88 -6.81 5.58 -5.69
CA LYS A 88 -8.12 5.36 -6.32
C LYS A 88 -8.00 5.02 -7.80
N ARG A 89 -8.86 4.12 -8.26
CA ARG A 89 -8.88 3.65 -9.65
C ARG A 89 -9.54 4.60 -10.63
N ASN A 90 -8.97 4.69 -11.83
CA ASN A 90 -9.56 5.40 -12.98
C ASN A 90 -10.04 6.81 -12.62
N PHE A 91 -9.31 7.52 -11.75
CA PHE A 91 -9.67 8.83 -11.25
C PHE A 91 -8.88 9.93 -11.99
N ARG A 92 -9.44 11.14 -12.08
CA ARG A 92 -8.82 12.34 -12.65
C ARG A 92 -9.07 13.54 -11.73
N CYS A 93 -8.02 14.30 -11.41
CA CYS A 93 -8.07 15.39 -10.41
C CYS A 93 -9.16 16.45 -10.70
N ASP A 94 -10.09 16.68 -9.77
CA ASP A 94 -11.18 17.66 -9.89
C ASP A 94 -10.77 19.10 -9.52
N CYS A 95 -9.62 19.29 -8.86
CA CYS A 95 -9.21 20.60 -8.31
C CYS A 95 -9.42 21.75 -9.31
N GLY A 96 -10.27 22.73 -8.97
CA GLY A 96 -10.55 23.89 -9.81
C GLY A 96 -11.40 23.64 -11.06
N ASN A 97 -12.15 22.53 -11.13
CA ASN A 97 -13.31 22.38 -12.01
C ASN A 97 -14.59 22.89 -11.32
N SER A 98 -15.76 22.68 -11.93
CA SER A 98 -17.04 23.21 -11.40
C SER A 98 -17.40 22.75 -9.98
N ARG A 99 -16.83 21.64 -9.49
CA ARG A 99 -17.00 21.18 -8.10
C ARG A 99 -16.42 22.16 -7.07
N PHE A 100 -15.49 23.02 -7.47
CA PHE A 100 -14.81 24.00 -6.60
C PHE A 100 -15.36 25.44 -6.77
N GLY A 101 -16.50 25.60 -7.44
CA GLY A 101 -17.14 26.92 -7.63
C GLY A 101 -16.29 27.85 -8.50
N GLU A 102 -15.94 29.03 -7.97
CA GLU A 102 -15.10 30.02 -8.66
C GLU A 102 -13.59 29.84 -8.41
N PHE A 103 -13.17 28.80 -7.67
CA PHE A 103 -11.76 28.52 -7.42
C PHE A 103 -11.07 27.89 -8.64
N TYR A 104 -9.85 28.32 -8.92
CA TYR A 104 -9.00 27.78 -10.00
C TYR A 104 -7.76 27.10 -9.43
N CYS A 105 -7.39 25.95 -10.00
CA CYS A 105 -6.18 25.24 -9.61
C CYS A 105 -4.92 26.04 -9.95
N LYS A 106 -4.05 26.26 -8.96
CA LYS A 106 -2.80 27.03 -9.10
C LYS A 106 -1.78 26.36 -10.03
N LEU A 107 -1.84 25.03 -10.15
CA LEU A 107 -0.91 24.22 -10.93
C LEU A 107 -1.34 24.02 -12.39
N LEU A 108 -2.64 24.03 -12.67
CA LEU A 108 -3.18 23.82 -14.03
C LEU A 108 -4.57 24.42 -14.19
N GLY A 109 -4.69 25.44 -15.06
CA GLY A 109 -5.97 26.02 -15.45
C GLY A 109 -6.68 25.28 -16.58
N ASN A 110 -7.83 25.80 -17.01
CA ASN A 110 -8.58 25.37 -18.21
C ASN A 110 -8.97 23.87 -18.24
N LYS A 111 -9.55 23.37 -17.14
CA LYS A 111 -10.08 22.01 -17.06
C LYS A 111 -11.49 21.90 -17.64
N ASP A 112 -11.87 20.69 -18.08
CA ASP A 112 -13.25 20.29 -18.34
C ASP A 112 -14.13 20.60 -17.12
N LEU A 113 -15.39 20.96 -17.34
CA LEU A 113 -16.32 21.35 -16.26
C LEU A 113 -16.49 20.27 -15.20
N GLU A 114 -16.60 19.00 -15.61
CA GLU A 114 -16.72 17.83 -14.72
C GLU A 114 -16.00 16.61 -15.30
N ASN A 115 -15.39 15.81 -14.42
CA ASN A 115 -14.78 14.52 -14.77
C ASN A 115 -15.83 13.40 -14.73
N THR A 116 -16.60 13.22 -15.79
CA THR A 116 -17.78 12.30 -15.84
C THR A 116 -17.53 10.82 -15.51
N ARG A 117 -16.27 10.34 -15.51
CA ARG A 117 -15.90 8.96 -15.12
C ARG A 117 -15.38 8.82 -13.68
N ASN A 118 -15.22 9.92 -12.93
CA ASN A 118 -14.87 9.83 -11.51
C ASN A 118 -16.02 9.17 -10.73
N SER A 119 -15.67 8.41 -9.70
CA SER A 119 -16.61 7.79 -8.77
C SER A 119 -16.33 8.28 -7.36
N TYR A 120 -17.40 8.56 -6.61
CA TYR A 120 -17.33 9.12 -5.26
C TYR A 120 -18.14 8.23 -4.33
N ASN A 121 -17.48 7.56 -3.39
CA ASN A 121 -18.12 6.80 -2.32
C ASN A 121 -18.18 7.66 -1.03
N GLN A 122 -18.62 7.08 0.08
CA GLN A 122 -18.72 7.80 1.36
C GLN A 122 -17.40 8.32 1.92
N ASN A 123 -16.25 7.76 1.52
CA ASN A 123 -14.94 8.17 2.05
C ASN A 123 -14.59 9.60 1.67
N PHE A 124 -15.12 10.11 0.55
CA PHE A 124 -14.95 11.51 0.15
C PHE A 124 -15.60 12.49 1.14
N LYS A 125 -16.48 12.02 2.03
CA LYS A 125 -17.04 12.78 3.17
C LYS A 125 -16.31 12.53 4.50
N GLY A 126 -15.19 11.81 4.47
CA GLY A 126 -14.51 11.30 5.66
C GLY A 126 -15.27 10.16 6.36
N MET A 127 -16.23 9.51 5.71
CA MET A 127 -17.09 8.47 6.31
C MET A 127 -16.78 7.09 5.73
N TYR A 128 -16.78 6.05 6.57
CA TYR A 128 -16.27 4.73 6.23
C TYR A 128 -17.15 3.60 6.76
N CYS A 129 -17.00 2.42 6.14
CA CYS A 129 -17.62 1.15 6.55
C CYS A 129 -19.17 1.17 6.51
N THR A 130 -19.80 0.01 6.74
CA THR A 130 -21.28 -0.09 6.83
C THR A 130 -21.87 0.65 8.03
N CYS A 131 -21.05 1.00 9.02
CA CYS A 131 -21.47 1.82 10.16
C CYS A 131 -21.55 3.32 9.84
N GLY A 132 -20.89 3.80 8.77
CA GLY A 132 -20.86 5.22 8.40
C GLY A 132 -20.28 6.08 9.52
N ARG A 133 -19.13 5.67 10.09
CA ARG A 133 -18.39 6.46 11.09
C ARG A 133 -17.25 7.24 10.44
N PRO A 134 -16.82 8.37 11.02
CA PRO A 134 -15.65 9.10 10.54
C PRO A 134 -14.35 8.33 10.84
N TYR A 135 -13.26 8.70 10.16
CA TYR A 135 -11.91 8.28 10.54
C TYR A 135 -10.95 9.50 10.49
N PRO A 136 -10.18 9.79 11.56
CA PRO A 136 -10.24 9.14 12.88
C PRO A 136 -11.57 9.42 13.60
N ASP A 137 -12.08 8.41 14.32
CA ASP A 137 -13.32 8.53 15.09
C ASP A 137 -13.05 9.16 16.46
N GLN A 138 -13.51 10.39 16.68
CA GLN A 138 -13.33 11.11 17.94
C GLN A 138 -14.10 10.48 19.11
N GLU A 139 -15.07 9.60 18.84
CA GLU A 139 -15.86 8.87 19.86
C GLU A 139 -15.29 7.47 20.15
N ALA A 140 -14.24 7.03 19.44
CA ALA A 140 -13.59 5.74 19.68
C ALA A 140 -12.48 5.84 20.73
N GLU A 141 -12.44 4.87 21.65
CA GLU A 141 -11.38 4.77 22.66
C GLU A 141 -10.01 4.48 22.02
N GLU A 142 -9.99 3.68 20.95
CA GLU A 142 -8.82 3.34 20.15
C GLU A 142 -9.18 3.38 18.66
N GLN A 143 -8.26 3.86 17.82
CA GLN A 143 -8.40 3.79 16.36
C GLN A 143 -7.97 2.39 15.90
N VAL A 144 -8.87 1.66 15.26
CA VAL A 144 -8.59 0.31 14.75
C VAL A 144 -8.21 0.34 13.27
N GLU A 145 -7.39 -0.62 12.85
CA GLU A 145 -7.07 -0.84 11.44
C GLU A 145 -8.35 -1.15 10.63
N MET A 146 -8.38 -0.71 9.38
CA MET A 146 -9.50 -0.94 8.45
C MET A 146 -9.00 -1.64 7.19
N ILE A 147 -9.82 -2.51 6.61
CA ILE A 147 -9.46 -3.27 5.40
C ILE A 147 -10.20 -2.67 4.20
N GLN A 148 -9.47 -2.32 3.13
CA GLN A 148 -10.06 -1.76 1.91
C GLN A 148 -10.63 -2.87 1.01
N CYS A 149 -11.89 -2.73 0.58
CA CYS A 149 -12.47 -3.59 -0.44
C CYS A 149 -11.92 -3.23 -1.83
N CYS A 150 -11.26 -4.18 -2.48
CA CYS A 150 -10.65 -3.99 -3.79
C CYS A 150 -11.66 -3.75 -4.92
N ILE A 151 -12.98 -3.89 -4.71
CA ILE A 151 -14.02 -3.66 -5.73
C ILE A 151 -14.67 -2.27 -5.62
N CYS A 152 -15.04 -1.83 -4.42
CA CYS A 152 -15.72 -0.53 -4.20
C CYS A 152 -14.80 0.57 -3.63
N GLU A 153 -13.54 0.23 -3.33
CA GLU A 153 -12.53 1.12 -2.74
C GLU A 153 -13.02 1.85 -1.47
N ASP A 154 -13.89 1.18 -0.72
CA ASP A 154 -14.39 1.59 0.60
C ASP A 154 -13.67 0.76 1.67
N TRP A 155 -13.51 1.33 2.86
CA TRP A 155 -12.79 0.75 3.98
C TRP A 155 -13.75 0.18 5.02
N PHE A 156 -13.40 -0.96 5.61
CA PHE A 156 -14.27 -1.66 6.54
C PHE A 156 -13.53 -2.03 7.83
N HIS A 157 -14.17 -1.79 8.97
CA HIS A 157 -13.76 -2.34 10.26
C HIS A 157 -13.89 -3.87 10.23
N GLU A 158 -12.96 -4.60 10.86
CA GLU A 158 -12.96 -6.07 10.91
C GLU A 158 -14.27 -6.64 11.49
N ASN A 159 -14.80 -6.01 12.55
CA ASN A 159 -16.03 -6.43 13.21
C ASN A 159 -17.30 -6.21 12.36
N HIS A 160 -17.18 -5.51 11.22
CA HIS A 160 -18.29 -5.19 10.31
C HIS A 160 -18.18 -5.92 8.95
N LEU A 161 -17.31 -6.93 8.83
CA LEU A 161 -17.17 -7.72 7.59
C LEU A 161 -18.30 -8.75 7.38
N GLY A 162 -19.11 -9.03 8.39
CA GLY A 162 -20.14 -10.08 8.36
C GLY A 162 -19.58 -11.49 8.62
N LEU A 163 -18.47 -11.57 9.37
CA LEU A 163 -17.87 -12.81 9.88
C LEU A 163 -18.42 -13.11 11.29
N GLU A 164 -18.24 -14.34 11.77
CA GLU A 164 -18.66 -14.75 13.12
C GLU A 164 -17.67 -14.28 14.20
N SER A 165 -16.37 -14.24 13.87
CA SER A 165 -15.33 -13.54 14.63
C SER A 165 -14.25 -12.96 13.69
N PRO A 166 -13.44 -11.99 14.15
CA PRO A 166 -12.26 -11.52 13.40
C PRO A 166 -11.23 -12.60 13.12
N ASP A 167 -11.20 -13.70 13.90
CA ASP A 167 -10.29 -14.84 13.67
C ASP A 167 -10.56 -15.58 12.35
N GLU A 168 -11.70 -15.34 11.70
CA GLU A 168 -11.96 -15.81 10.32
C GLU A 168 -11.14 -15.05 9.25
N ILE A 169 -10.54 -13.91 9.59
CA ILE A 169 -9.67 -13.14 8.69
C ILE A 169 -8.34 -13.89 8.50
N PRO A 170 -7.95 -14.29 7.27
CA PRO A 170 -6.75 -15.09 7.07
C PRO A 170 -5.46 -14.34 7.42
N ARG A 171 -4.86 -14.69 8.56
CA ARG A 171 -3.56 -14.19 9.06
C ARG A 171 -2.59 -15.36 9.33
N ASP A 172 -1.29 -15.08 9.43
CA ASP A 172 -0.25 -16.07 9.82
C ASP A 172 -0.02 -16.12 11.35
N GLU A 173 1.13 -16.62 11.81
CA GLU A 173 1.44 -16.78 13.24
C GLU A 173 1.90 -15.46 13.89
N GLU A 174 2.42 -14.56 13.07
CA GLU A 174 2.86 -13.20 13.40
C GLU A 174 1.69 -12.20 13.39
N GLY A 175 0.56 -12.59 12.80
CA GLY A 175 -0.65 -11.78 12.66
C GLY A 175 -0.78 -11.10 11.29
N GLU A 176 0.14 -11.35 10.37
CA GLU A 176 0.20 -10.69 9.06
C GLU A 176 -0.83 -11.26 8.08
N PRO A 177 -1.46 -10.43 7.23
CA PRO A 177 -2.40 -10.90 6.20
C PRO A 177 -1.76 -11.90 5.21
N ILE A 178 -2.35 -13.09 5.08
CA ILE A 178 -1.96 -14.09 4.08
C ILE A 178 -2.75 -13.98 2.76
N TYR A 179 -3.62 -12.98 2.64
CA TYR A 179 -4.35 -12.61 1.44
C TYR A 179 -3.72 -11.40 0.73
N GLU A 180 -4.11 -11.14 -0.52
CA GLU A 180 -3.65 -10.02 -1.36
C GLU A 180 -4.74 -8.98 -1.59
N ASP A 181 -5.98 -9.41 -1.85
CA ASP A 181 -7.13 -8.54 -2.08
C ASP A 181 -8.30 -9.00 -1.19
N PHE A 182 -9.04 -8.04 -0.64
CA PHE A 182 -10.27 -8.26 0.11
C PHE A 182 -11.50 -7.80 -0.70
N ILE A 183 -12.59 -8.57 -0.69
CA ILE A 183 -13.89 -8.19 -1.26
C ILE A 183 -14.98 -8.26 -0.20
N CYS A 184 -15.58 -7.11 0.14
CA CYS A 184 -16.68 -7.02 1.08
C CYS A 184 -17.94 -7.78 0.61
N LEU A 185 -18.80 -8.19 1.54
CA LEU A 185 -19.99 -9.02 1.27
C LEU A 185 -20.86 -8.50 0.11
N SER A 186 -21.10 -7.19 0.02
CA SER A 186 -21.87 -6.58 -1.06
C SER A 186 -21.21 -6.77 -2.43
N CYS A 187 -19.89 -6.64 -2.49
CA CYS A 187 -19.11 -6.82 -3.71
C CYS A 187 -18.85 -8.30 -4.04
N ALA A 188 -18.79 -9.17 -3.04
CA ALA A 188 -18.69 -10.63 -3.23
C ALA A 188 -19.89 -11.15 -4.04
N ASN A 189 -21.07 -10.58 -3.84
CA ASN A 189 -22.27 -10.88 -4.61
C ASN A 189 -22.21 -10.39 -6.08
N LEU A 190 -21.55 -9.26 -6.35
CA LEU A 190 -21.24 -8.84 -7.73
C LEU A 190 -20.23 -9.80 -8.38
N CYS A 191 -19.25 -10.23 -7.60
CA CYS A 191 -18.12 -11.08 -7.99
C CYS A 191 -18.34 -12.58 -7.73
N ALA A 192 -19.59 -13.04 -7.58
CA ALA A 192 -19.89 -14.44 -7.23
C ALA A 192 -19.34 -15.46 -8.25
N PHE A 193 -19.03 -15.01 -9.48
CA PHE A 193 -18.35 -15.81 -10.51
C PHE A 193 -16.94 -16.27 -10.10
N LEU A 194 -16.32 -15.65 -9.08
CA LEU A 194 -15.02 -16.08 -8.54
C LEU A 194 -15.10 -17.50 -7.94
N THR A 195 -16.29 -17.95 -7.52
CA THR A 195 -16.54 -19.33 -7.07
C THR A 195 -16.40 -20.39 -8.16
N LEU A 196 -16.35 -19.98 -9.44
CA LEU A 196 -16.09 -20.88 -10.57
C LEU A 196 -14.59 -21.12 -10.83
N TYR A 197 -13.72 -20.33 -10.18
CA TYR A 197 -12.27 -20.55 -10.21
C TYR A 197 -11.86 -21.59 -9.15
N PRO A 198 -10.66 -22.20 -9.29
CA PRO A 198 -10.18 -23.18 -8.31
C PRO A 198 -10.15 -22.63 -6.87
N PRO A 199 -10.49 -23.43 -5.84
CA PRO A 199 -10.60 -22.95 -4.46
C PRO A 199 -9.36 -22.24 -3.89
N PHE A 200 -8.17 -22.54 -4.42
CA PHE A 200 -6.92 -21.88 -4.02
C PHE A 200 -6.84 -20.39 -4.42
N ILE A 201 -7.82 -19.86 -5.16
CA ILE A 201 -8.02 -18.41 -5.36
C ILE A 201 -8.41 -17.70 -4.06
N LEU A 202 -8.94 -18.43 -3.07
CA LEU A 202 -9.30 -17.93 -1.76
C LEU A 202 -8.14 -18.16 -0.78
N ALA A 203 -7.87 -17.15 0.05
CA ALA A 203 -7.06 -17.34 1.25
C ALA A 203 -7.88 -18.07 2.31
N THR A 204 -7.32 -19.13 2.89
CA THR A 204 -7.94 -19.90 3.96
C THR A 204 -7.31 -19.52 5.30
N ALA A 205 -8.11 -19.13 6.29
CA ALA A 205 -7.63 -19.03 7.66
C ALA A 205 -6.99 -20.35 8.12
N LYS A 206 -5.87 -20.29 8.87
CA LYS A 206 -5.32 -21.47 9.54
C LYS A 206 -6.39 -22.00 10.50
N GLN A 207 -6.72 -23.29 10.43
CA GLN A 207 -7.47 -23.90 11.51
C GLN A 207 -6.57 -23.94 12.75
N CYS A 208 -6.97 -23.25 13.81
CA CYS A 208 -6.36 -23.41 15.12
C CYS A 208 -6.72 -24.82 15.64
N ASP A 209 -5.78 -25.77 15.49
CA ASP A 209 -5.93 -27.11 16.06
C ASP A 209 -6.02 -27.01 17.59
N ALA A 210 -7.25 -27.07 18.10
CA ALA A 210 -7.57 -26.98 19.52
C ALA A 210 -7.02 -28.21 20.27
N SER A 211 -5.76 -28.12 20.65
CA SER A 211 -5.05 -29.13 21.43
C SER A 211 -5.61 -29.17 22.86
N VAL A 212 -6.57 -30.08 23.10
CA VAL A 212 -7.15 -30.30 24.43
C VAL A 212 -6.13 -30.97 25.35
N ASN A 213 -5.35 -30.18 26.08
CA ASN A 213 -4.62 -30.64 27.26
C ASN A 213 -5.50 -30.54 28.49
N GLY A 214 -6.24 -31.62 28.77
CA GLY A 214 -6.93 -31.80 30.04
C GLY A 214 -6.04 -32.52 31.05
N ASP A 215 -5.39 -31.77 31.95
CA ASP A 215 -4.75 -32.34 33.14
C ASP A 215 -5.69 -32.17 34.35
N THR A 216 -6.40 -33.25 34.70
CA THR A 216 -7.23 -33.31 35.91
C THR A 216 -6.42 -33.83 37.07
N LYS A 217 -6.34 -33.09 38.20
CA LYS A 217 -5.91 -33.69 39.49
C LYS A 217 -7.12 -34.08 40.33
N GLU A 218 -7.11 -35.33 40.75
CA GLU A 218 -8.13 -35.95 41.60
C GLU A 218 -8.18 -35.33 43.00
N SER A 219 -9.35 -35.36 43.64
CA SER A 219 -9.45 -35.94 44.99
C SER A 219 -10.84 -36.47 45.27
N MET A 220 -10.90 -37.66 45.89
CA MET A 220 -12.14 -38.37 46.21
C MET A 220 -12.71 -37.93 47.56
N SER A 221 -14.03 -38.07 47.74
CA SER A 221 -14.56 -38.97 48.80
C SER A 221 -16.08 -39.12 48.70
N ALA A 222 -16.58 -40.31 49.03
CA ALA A 222 -17.99 -40.66 49.03
C ALA A 222 -18.58 -40.60 50.44
N GLY A 223 -19.89 -40.35 50.55
CA GLY A 223 -20.61 -40.36 51.83
C GLY A 223 -22.12 -40.23 51.67
N ALA A 224 -22.82 -41.35 51.48
CA ALA A 224 -24.27 -41.41 51.64
C ALA A 224 -24.64 -41.66 53.10
N PHE A 225 -25.71 -41.04 53.63
CA PHE A 225 -26.83 -41.74 54.28
C PHE A 225 -27.92 -40.80 54.89
N SER A 226 -29.18 -41.13 54.57
CA SER A 226 -30.38 -41.16 55.45
C SER A 226 -31.06 -39.92 56.09
N VAL A 227 -32.22 -39.60 55.49
CA VAL A 227 -33.61 -39.38 56.02
C VAL A 227 -34.07 -38.20 56.92
N ASN A 228 -35.24 -37.69 56.46
CA ASN A 228 -36.47 -37.27 57.16
C ASN A 228 -36.70 -35.80 57.54
N GLY A 229 -37.85 -35.27 57.08
CA GLY A 229 -38.64 -34.26 57.80
C GLY A 229 -39.28 -33.13 56.97
N ASP A 230 -40.45 -33.37 56.36
CA ASP A 230 -41.58 -32.42 56.14
C ASP A 230 -41.37 -31.08 55.36
N ALA A 231 -42.34 -30.45 54.69
CA ALA A 231 -43.64 -30.85 54.11
C ALA A 231 -44.19 -29.69 53.21
N LYS A 232 -45.33 -29.93 52.53
CA LYS A 232 -46.11 -29.05 51.61
C LYS A 232 -45.65 -28.99 50.14
N GLU A 233 -46.42 -29.50 49.17
CA GLU A 233 -47.76 -29.09 48.65
C GLU A 233 -47.68 -27.82 47.76
N THR A 234 -48.27 -27.74 46.55
CA THR A 234 -49.16 -28.66 45.80
C THR A 234 -49.15 -28.36 44.28
N MET A 235 -49.37 -29.39 43.43
CA MET A 235 -50.13 -29.40 42.13
C MET A 235 -49.77 -28.43 40.97
N SER A 236 -49.83 -28.79 39.67
CA SER A 236 -50.15 -30.07 38.98
C SER A 236 -49.86 -30.04 37.47
N ALA A 237 -49.37 -31.17 36.90
CA ALA A 237 -49.52 -31.75 35.53
C ALA A 237 -49.40 -30.87 34.25
N GLY A 238 -48.81 -31.29 33.11
CA GLY A 238 -48.24 -32.57 32.64
C GLY A 238 -48.31 -32.68 31.08
N ILE A 239 -47.85 -33.70 30.34
CA ILE A 239 -47.09 -34.95 30.62
C ILE A 239 -46.39 -35.45 29.30
N SER A 240 -45.18 -36.00 29.38
CA SER A 240 -44.54 -37.09 28.55
C SER A 240 -43.23 -36.68 27.83
N SER A 241 -42.02 -37.27 28.02
CA SER A 241 -41.56 -38.69 28.01
C SER A 241 -41.60 -39.31 26.59
N VAL A 242 -40.58 -39.99 26.01
CA VAL A 242 -39.59 -40.95 26.57
C VAL A 242 -38.30 -41.16 25.70
N ASN A 243 -37.19 -41.50 26.39
CA ASN A 243 -36.14 -42.51 26.09
C ASN A 243 -35.23 -42.51 24.84
N GLY A 244 -33.93 -42.81 25.08
CA GLY A 244 -33.25 -43.90 24.35
C GLY A 244 -31.77 -43.72 23.96
N ALA A 245 -30.82 -44.08 24.83
CA ALA A 245 -29.40 -44.28 24.51
C ALA A 245 -28.94 -45.70 24.95
N PRO A 246 -27.63 -46.04 24.93
CA PRO A 246 -26.83 -46.52 23.79
C PRO A 246 -26.30 -47.96 24.05
N SER A 247 -25.41 -48.53 23.21
CA SER A 247 -24.30 -49.44 23.65
C SER A 247 -23.40 -49.95 22.48
N VAL A 248 -22.30 -50.63 22.84
CA VAL A 248 -21.37 -51.47 22.04
C VAL A 248 -20.43 -50.66 21.11
N CYS A 249 -19.15 -50.42 21.38
CA CYS A 249 -18.08 -51.15 22.11
C CYS A 249 -17.49 -52.37 21.36
N THR A 250 -16.20 -52.30 21.00
CA THR A 250 -15.21 -53.39 21.18
C THR A 250 -13.80 -52.91 20.88
N SER A 251 -12.82 -53.55 21.52
CA SER A 251 -11.46 -53.06 21.67
C SER A 251 -10.46 -53.89 20.86
N SER A 252 -9.23 -53.36 20.68
CA SER A 252 -7.96 -54.00 21.05
C SER A 252 -6.85 -54.05 19.97
N LYS A 253 -5.63 -53.73 20.44
CA LYS A 253 -4.41 -54.56 20.36
C LYS A 253 -3.36 -54.39 19.23
N THR A 254 -2.30 -53.67 19.62
CA THR A 254 -0.87 -54.11 19.73
C THR A 254 0.12 -54.11 18.53
N ILE A 255 1.40 -53.87 18.92
CA ILE A 255 2.70 -54.40 18.41
C ILE A 255 3.61 -53.48 17.55
N GLU A 256 4.63 -52.96 18.26
CA GLU A 256 6.08 -52.92 17.94
C GLU A 256 6.78 -51.85 17.07
N ASN A 257 8.08 -51.70 17.38
CA ASN A 257 9.02 -50.67 16.98
C ASN A 257 9.69 -50.90 15.62
N GLY A 258 10.20 -49.84 15.00
CA GLY A 258 11.21 -49.94 13.94
C GLY A 258 11.73 -48.58 13.44
N THR A 259 12.89 -48.15 13.91
CA THR A 259 13.58 -46.94 13.42
C THR A 259 14.48 -47.26 12.21
N SER A 260 14.40 -46.48 11.14
CA SER A 260 15.59 -46.03 10.37
C SER A 260 15.24 -44.93 9.35
N SER A 261 16.22 -44.07 9.08
CA SER A 261 16.19 -42.93 8.16
C SER A 261 16.24 -43.35 6.69
N PHE A 262 15.82 -42.49 5.75
CA PHE A 262 16.55 -42.14 4.50
C PHE A 262 15.89 -40.99 3.71
N GLU A 263 16.61 -40.48 2.71
CA GLU A 263 16.46 -39.17 2.02
C GLU A 263 15.35 -39.07 0.92
N PRO A 264 15.01 -37.85 0.44
CA PRO A 264 13.89 -37.60 -0.48
C PRO A 264 14.24 -37.77 -1.97
N LEU A 265 13.24 -38.17 -2.77
CA LEU A 265 13.36 -38.28 -4.23
C LEU A 265 12.68 -37.12 -4.97
N LYS A 266 13.44 -36.50 -5.89
CA LYS A 266 12.94 -35.57 -6.91
C LYS A 266 12.25 -36.33 -8.06
N GLY A 267 11.20 -35.74 -8.62
CA GLY A 267 10.62 -36.12 -9.91
C GLY A 267 10.41 -34.89 -10.79
N VAL A 268 11.10 -34.83 -11.93
CA VAL A 268 11.06 -33.72 -12.90
C VAL A 268 10.25 -34.17 -14.13
N VAL A 269 9.53 -33.25 -14.78
CA VAL A 269 8.96 -33.47 -16.12
C VAL A 269 9.43 -32.35 -17.03
N GLU A 270 10.13 -32.71 -18.11
CA GLU A 270 10.69 -31.79 -19.09
C GLU A 270 9.64 -31.33 -20.12
N ILE A 271 9.76 -30.10 -20.62
CA ILE A 271 9.01 -29.58 -21.77
C ILE A 271 9.98 -29.47 -22.95
N ALA A 272 9.74 -30.25 -24.01
CA ALA A 272 10.56 -30.21 -25.21
C ALA A 272 10.15 -29.05 -26.14
N VAL A 273 11.12 -28.17 -26.45
CA VAL A 273 11.00 -27.11 -27.45
C VAL A 273 11.50 -27.65 -28.80
N ALA A 274 10.71 -27.49 -29.87
CA ALA A 274 11.10 -27.84 -31.23
C ALA A 274 11.28 -26.58 -32.09
N ASN A 275 12.53 -26.27 -32.43
CA ASN A 275 12.88 -25.18 -33.36
C ASN A 275 12.77 -25.62 -34.83
N SER A 276 12.42 -24.66 -35.70
CA SER A 276 12.41 -24.85 -37.15
C SER A 276 13.82 -25.00 -37.73
N THR A 277 13.98 -25.84 -38.75
CA THR A 277 15.12 -25.76 -39.68
C THR A 277 14.67 -26.13 -41.09
N THR A 278 15.04 -25.28 -42.05
CA THR A 278 14.79 -25.42 -43.49
C THR A 278 15.74 -26.43 -44.14
N MET A 279 15.30 -27.12 -45.21
CA MET A 279 16.15 -27.42 -46.38
C MET A 279 15.33 -27.77 -47.63
N SER A 280 15.94 -27.54 -48.80
CA SER A 280 15.29 -27.44 -50.11
C SER A 280 15.26 -28.75 -50.91
N THR A 281 14.36 -28.86 -51.90
CA THR A 281 14.65 -29.50 -53.21
C THR A 281 13.57 -29.15 -54.25
N GLU A 282 13.95 -29.08 -55.52
CA GLU A 282 13.09 -28.59 -56.62
C GLU A 282 12.52 -29.71 -57.53
N ASN A 283 11.53 -29.30 -58.33
CA ASN A 283 11.20 -29.75 -59.70
C ASN A 283 10.39 -31.06 -59.93
N GLY A 284 9.23 -30.89 -60.59
CA GLY A 284 8.42 -31.97 -61.18
C GLY A 284 7.16 -31.44 -61.92
N LYS A 285 7.18 -31.41 -63.26
CA LYS A 285 6.23 -30.66 -64.12
C LYS A 285 5.30 -31.57 -64.94
N LYS A 286 3.97 -31.28 -64.99
CA LYS A 286 2.94 -31.52 -66.06
C LYS A 286 1.53 -31.45 -65.43
N VAL A 287 0.57 -30.60 -65.84
CA VAL A 287 -0.19 -30.45 -67.11
C VAL A 287 -1.18 -31.60 -67.40
N GLY A 288 -2.49 -31.30 -67.29
CA GLY A 288 -3.66 -32.13 -67.64
C GLY A 288 -4.96 -31.29 -67.51
N LYS A 289 -6.06 -31.63 -68.23
CA LYS A 289 -7.20 -30.72 -68.50
C LYS A 289 -8.59 -31.30 -68.16
N ASN A 290 -9.52 -30.39 -67.81
CA ASN A 290 -11.00 -30.50 -67.83
C ASN A 290 -11.63 -31.51 -66.83
N SER A 291 -12.89 -31.41 -66.35
CA SER A 291 -14.07 -30.62 -66.76
C SER A 291 -15.08 -30.36 -65.61
N GLU A 292 -15.78 -29.21 -65.68
CA GLU A 292 -17.19 -28.91 -65.33
C GLU A 292 -17.83 -29.21 -63.93
N GLU A 293 -18.41 -28.13 -63.39
CA GLU A 293 -19.59 -27.99 -62.49
C GLU A 293 -19.76 -28.85 -61.21
N LYS A 294 -19.64 -28.18 -60.05
CA LYS A 294 -20.85 -27.76 -59.31
C LYS A 294 -20.62 -26.59 -58.34
N MET A 295 -21.72 -25.89 -58.06
CA MET A 295 -21.84 -24.66 -57.28
C MET A 295 -22.11 -24.97 -55.81
N GLU A 296 -21.27 -24.48 -54.88
CA GLU A 296 -21.59 -24.34 -53.46
C GLU A 296 -20.67 -23.29 -52.80
N LEU A 297 -21.25 -22.36 -52.03
CA LEU A 297 -20.48 -21.33 -51.31
C LEU A 297 -19.72 -21.98 -50.14
N ASN A 298 -18.41 -21.71 -50.00
CA ASN A 298 -17.72 -21.91 -48.72
C ASN A 298 -16.45 -21.07 -48.56
N GLY A 299 -16.30 -20.48 -47.37
CA GLY A 299 -15.02 -20.31 -46.66
C GLY A 299 -13.92 -19.45 -47.29
N SER A 300 -13.97 -18.13 -47.09
CA SER A 300 -12.72 -17.36 -47.03
C SER A 300 -12.02 -17.59 -45.69
N LEU A 301 -10.79 -18.09 -45.76
CA LEU A 301 -9.90 -18.30 -44.63
C LEU A 301 -9.55 -16.98 -43.93
N SER A 302 -9.91 -16.85 -42.66
CA SER A 302 -9.23 -15.95 -41.71
C SER A 302 -8.45 -16.79 -40.72
N ASN A 303 -7.17 -16.48 -40.52
CA ASN A 303 -6.22 -17.21 -39.67
C ASN A 303 -6.84 -17.71 -38.36
N ILE A 304 -6.96 -19.03 -38.20
CA ILE A 304 -7.22 -19.64 -36.90
C ILE A 304 -5.90 -19.62 -36.11
N TYR A 305 -5.58 -18.46 -35.55
CA TYR A 305 -4.89 -18.47 -34.26
C TYR A 305 -5.80 -19.22 -33.28
N PRO A 306 -5.28 -20.16 -32.48
CA PRO A 306 -6.10 -20.89 -31.54
C PRO A 306 -6.70 -19.90 -30.53
N ILE A 307 -8.01 -19.65 -30.64
CA ILE A 307 -8.76 -18.86 -29.67
C ILE A 307 -8.44 -19.45 -28.29
N PRO A 308 -7.88 -18.68 -27.34
CA PRO A 308 -7.48 -19.21 -26.05
C PRO A 308 -8.70 -19.81 -25.37
N LYS A 309 -8.66 -21.13 -25.14
CA LYS A 309 -9.77 -21.86 -24.52
C LYS A 309 -10.09 -21.22 -23.17
N CYS A 310 -11.38 -20.97 -22.92
CA CYS A 310 -11.83 -20.41 -21.66
C CYS A 310 -11.33 -21.26 -20.48
N LYS A 311 -10.60 -20.65 -19.53
CA LYS A 311 -10.05 -21.33 -18.34
C LYS A 311 -11.14 -21.99 -17.50
N LEU A 312 -12.35 -21.42 -17.51
CA LEU A 312 -13.51 -21.87 -16.73
C LEU A 312 -14.28 -23.02 -17.39
N GLY A 313 -14.11 -23.25 -18.70
CA GLY A 313 -14.89 -24.26 -19.44
C GLY A 313 -16.41 -24.03 -19.53
N VAL A 314 -16.93 -22.94 -18.96
CA VAL A 314 -18.35 -22.58 -18.90
C VAL A 314 -18.59 -21.15 -19.39
N ASP A 315 -19.82 -20.85 -19.80
CA ASP A 315 -20.27 -19.49 -20.15
C ASP A 315 -20.74 -18.73 -18.90
N LEU A 316 -20.02 -17.66 -18.55
CA LEU A 316 -20.33 -16.77 -17.43
C LEU A 316 -21.68 -16.06 -17.54
N GLN A 317 -22.21 -15.86 -18.75
CA GLN A 317 -23.52 -15.21 -18.96
C GLN A 317 -24.69 -16.14 -18.57
N VAL A 318 -24.47 -17.46 -18.54
CA VAL A 318 -25.50 -18.49 -18.29
C VAL A 318 -25.27 -19.25 -16.98
N ALA A 319 -24.06 -19.19 -16.42
CA ALA A 319 -23.72 -19.79 -15.14
C ALA A 319 -24.68 -19.34 -14.02
N ARG A 320 -25.25 -20.31 -13.30
CA ARG A 320 -25.99 -20.05 -12.06
C ARG A 320 -25.00 -19.88 -10.93
N LEU A 321 -25.07 -18.74 -10.26
CA LEU A 321 -24.21 -18.37 -9.15
C LEU A 321 -25.09 -18.22 -7.90
N ASP A 322 -24.68 -18.85 -6.81
CA ASP A 322 -25.35 -18.68 -5.53
C ASP A 322 -25.01 -17.33 -4.90
N LEU A 323 -25.90 -16.85 -4.02
CA LEU A 323 -25.68 -15.62 -3.26
C LEU A 323 -24.56 -15.84 -2.22
N MET A 324 -23.55 -14.97 -2.24
CA MET A 324 -22.46 -14.99 -1.28
C MET A 324 -22.95 -14.56 0.10
N LYS A 325 -22.62 -15.35 1.11
CA LYS A 325 -22.98 -15.12 2.53
C LYS A 325 -21.83 -14.61 3.39
N LYS A 326 -20.60 -14.71 2.90
CA LYS A 326 -19.37 -14.22 3.54
C LYS A 326 -18.61 -13.33 2.54
N PRO A 327 -17.76 -12.39 3.00
CA PRO A 327 -16.80 -11.72 2.14
C PRO A 327 -15.81 -12.71 1.50
N LEU A 328 -14.98 -12.24 0.57
CA LEU A 328 -13.88 -13.02 -0.01
C LEU A 328 -12.53 -12.42 0.40
N PHE A 329 -11.62 -13.28 0.84
CA PHE A 329 -10.19 -12.99 0.97
C PHE A 329 -9.50 -13.75 -0.16
N LEU A 330 -8.75 -13.06 -1.01
CA LEU A 330 -8.18 -13.61 -2.23
C LEU A 330 -6.69 -13.83 -2.05
N SER A 331 -6.20 -14.99 -2.48
CA SER A 331 -4.80 -15.39 -2.29
C SER A 331 -3.83 -14.58 -3.16
N LYS A 332 -2.54 -14.66 -2.86
CA LYS A 332 -1.50 -13.97 -3.64
C LYS A 332 -1.52 -14.41 -5.11
N SER A 333 -1.41 -13.45 -6.02
CA SER A 333 -1.48 -13.60 -7.48
C SER A 333 -2.81 -14.14 -8.03
N TRP A 334 -3.93 -14.00 -7.29
CA TRP A 334 -5.25 -14.49 -7.73
C TRP A 334 -5.70 -13.93 -9.09
N ARG A 335 -5.34 -12.67 -9.41
CA ARG A 335 -5.69 -12.02 -10.69
C ARG A 335 -5.15 -12.76 -11.90
N ASP A 336 -3.98 -13.40 -11.80
CA ASP A 336 -3.38 -14.18 -12.89
C ASP A 336 -4.14 -15.46 -13.23
N LEU A 337 -4.98 -15.94 -12.30
CA LEU A 337 -5.85 -17.09 -12.52
C LEU A 337 -7.05 -16.74 -13.41
N LEU A 338 -7.46 -15.46 -13.46
CA LEU A 338 -8.61 -15.00 -14.23
C LEU A 338 -8.48 -15.27 -15.74
N CYS A 339 -9.61 -15.53 -16.38
CA CYS A 339 -9.68 -15.83 -17.81
C CYS A 339 -9.80 -14.54 -18.63
N THR A 340 -8.87 -14.36 -19.56
CA THR A 340 -8.78 -13.18 -20.43
C THR A 340 -9.29 -13.44 -21.86
N CYS A 341 -10.12 -14.47 -22.06
CA CYS A 341 -10.80 -14.66 -23.35
C CYS A 341 -11.89 -13.60 -23.54
N GLU A 342 -12.21 -13.29 -24.80
CA GLU A 342 -13.19 -12.26 -25.21
C GLU A 342 -14.50 -12.33 -24.43
N SER A 343 -15.14 -13.51 -24.37
CA SER A 343 -16.38 -13.74 -23.63
C SER A 343 -16.30 -13.46 -22.12
N CYS A 344 -15.16 -13.75 -21.48
CA CYS A 344 -14.94 -13.42 -20.07
C CYS A 344 -14.66 -11.92 -19.88
N GLY A 345 -13.86 -11.31 -20.77
CA GLY A 345 -13.61 -9.87 -20.78
C GLY A 345 -14.89 -9.05 -20.93
N ASP A 346 -15.74 -9.40 -21.89
CA ASP A 346 -17.06 -8.79 -22.10
C ASP A 346 -17.97 -8.92 -20.87
N PHE A 347 -17.94 -10.08 -20.20
CA PHE A 347 -18.68 -10.28 -18.97
C PHE A 347 -18.16 -9.38 -17.84
N TYR A 348 -16.84 -9.26 -17.65
CA TYR A 348 -16.25 -8.38 -16.64
C TYR A 348 -16.53 -6.90 -16.93
N ALA A 349 -16.44 -6.48 -18.19
CA ALA A 349 -16.79 -5.13 -18.64
C ALA A 349 -18.27 -4.82 -18.36
N LYS A 350 -19.19 -5.71 -18.75
CA LYS A 350 -20.64 -5.61 -18.50
C LYS A 350 -21.00 -5.58 -17.01
N LYS A 351 -20.18 -6.20 -16.16
CA LYS A 351 -20.31 -6.20 -14.70
C LYS A 351 -19.63 -4.99 -14.02
N GLY A 352 -18.93 -4.14 -14.76
CA GLY A 352 -18.18 -3.00 -14.21
C GLY A 352 -16.87 -3.37 -13.51
N VAL A 353 -16.40 -4.62 -13.65
CA VAL A 353 -15.21 -5.17 -12.97
C VAL A 353 -14.09 -5.55 -13.95
N GLY A 354 -14.08 -4.95 -15.14
CA GLY A 354 -13.06 -5.19 -16.18
C GLY A 354 -11.62 -4.87 -15.73
N PHE A 355 -11.45 -4.05 -14.69
CA PHE A 355 -10.16 -3.75 -14.08
C PHE A 355 -9.50 -4.96 -13.38
N LEU A 356 -10.25 -6.01 -13.05
CA LEU A 356 -9.69 -7.20 -12.39
C LEU A 356 -8.70 -8.00 -13.26
N ILE A 357 -8.84 -7.92 -14.58
CA ILE A 357 -7.89 -8.52 -15.54
C ILE A 357 -6.79 -7.56 -15.99
N ASP A 358 -6.78 -6.34 -15.44
CA ASP A 358 -5.73 -5.35 -15.64
C ASP A 358 -4.66 -5.50 -14.55
N ARG A 359 -3.39 -5.59 -14.95
CA ARG A 359 -2.27 -5.78 -14.02
C ARG A 359 -1.78 -4.46 -13.43
N GLU A 360 -1.86 -3.38 -14.21
CA GLU A 360 -1.51 -2.00 -13.81
C GLU A 360 -2.48 -1.43 -12.76
N ASP A 361 -3.59 -2.15 -12.53
CA ASP A 361 -4.63 -1.84 -11.56
C ASP A 361 -4.35 -2.39 -10.15
N SER A 362 -3.39 -3.31 -9.99
CA SER A 362 -3.09 -3.94 -8.69
C SER A 362 -2.42 -2.95 -7.70
N ILE A 363 -2.48 -3.24 -6.39
CA ILE A 363 -1.76 -2.42 -5.39
C ILE A 363 -0.25 -2.64 -5.56
N ILE A 364 0.14 -3.91 -5.72
CA ILE A 364 1.53 -4.36 -5.94
C ILE A 364 2.19 -3.63 -7.12
N GLU A 365 1.51 -3.46 -8.25
CA GLU A 365 2.12 -2.76 -9.41
C GLU A 365 2.20 -1.23 -9.17
N TYR A 366 1.25 -0.64 -8.43
CA TYR A 366 1.29 0.76 -8.02
C TYR A 366 2.47 1.04 -7.07
N GLU A 367 2.66 0.20 -6.06
CA GLU A 367 3.80 0.23 -5.12
C GLU A 367 5.14 0.00 -5.83
N LYS A 368 5.20 -0.96 -6.76
CA LYS A 368 6.39 -1.23 -7.57
C LYS A 368 6.76 -0.04 -8.47
N ILE A 369 5.78 0.67 -9.04
CA ILE A 369 6.01 1.91 -9.78
C ILE A 369 6.55 3.00 -8.84
N ALA A 370 6.04 3.11 -7.61
CA ALA A 370 6.58 4.04 -6.61
C ALA A 370 8.05 3.75 -6.26
N GLN A 371 8.38 2.49 -5.98
CA GLN A 371 9.75 2.06 -5.70
C GLN A 371 10.71 2.36 -6.87
N GLN A 372 10.27 2.12 -8.11
CA GLN A 372 11.05 2.45 -9.30
C GLN A 372 11.33 3.96 -9.38
N LYS A 373 10.30 4.81 -9.20
CA LYS A 373 10.47 6.27 -9.21
C LYS A 373 11.40 6.75 -8.09
N ARG A 374 11.31 6.19 -6.87
CA ARG A 374 12.24 6.51 -5.77
C ARG A 374 13.68 6.18 -6.16
N GLN A 375 13.93 5.03 -6.78
CA GLN A 375 15.27 4.65 -7.26
C GLN A 375 15.79 5.56 -8.38
N GLU A 376 14.93 5.93 -9.34
CA GLU A 376 15.25 6.87 -10.41
C GLU A 376 15.58 8.27 -9.86
N LYS A 377 14.81 8.73 -8.86
CA LYS A 377 15.03 10.00 -8.15
C LYS A 377 16.37 10.02 -7.42
N LEU A 378 16.67 9.01 -6.61
CA LEU A 378 17.95 8.93 -5.87
C LEU A 378 19.15 8.96 -6.82
N GLN A 379 19.09 8.25 -7.94
CA GLN A 379 20.12 8.30 -8.99
C GLN A 379 20.22 9.68 -9.67
N GLN A 380 19.10 10.38 -9.86
CA GLN A 380 19.09 11.74 -10.39
C GLN A 380 19.69 12.74 -9.40
N GLU A 381 19.37 12.64 -8.12
CA GLU A 381 19.89 13.52 -7.05
C GLU A 381 21.42 13.41 -6.93
N GLU A 382 21.98 12.19 -6.87
CA GLU A 382 23.43 11.96 -6.92
C GLU A 382 24.08 12.61 -8.18
N GLY A 383 23.40 12.51 -9.33
CA GLY A 383 23.85 13.14 -10.57
C GLY A 383 23.74 14.67 -10.57
N GLU A 384 22.71 15.23 -9.93
CA GLU A 384 22.49 16.67 -9.83
C GLU A 384 23.47 17.33 -8.85
N GLU A 385 23.81 16.70 -7.73
CA GLU A 385 24.85 17.17 -6.81
C GLU A 385 26.22 17.29 -7.50
N LEU A 386 26.63 16.24 -8.22
CA LEU A 386 27.86 16.24 -9.01
C LEU A 386 27.84 17.34 -10.09
N ASN A 387 26.70 17.54 -10.75
CA ASN A 387 26.54 18.59 -11.76
C ASN A 387 26.51 20.00 -11.16
N PHE A 388 25.91 20.19 -9.98
CA PHE A 388 25.93 21.44 -9.23
C PHE A 388 27.36 21.82 -8.87
N LEU A 389 28.09 20.89 -8.24
CA LEU A 389 29.51 21.09 -7.94
C LEU A 389 30.29 21.45 -9.21
N ASN A 390 30.09 20.73 -10.32
CA ASN A 390 30.82 21.00 -11.56
C ASN A 390 30.58 22.42 -12.14
N LYS A 391 29.37 22.97 -12.02
CA LYS A 391 29.01 24.32 -12.53
C LYS A 391 29.71 25.48 -11.80
N LEU A 392 30.15 25.28 -10.57
CA LEU A 392 30.78 26.32 -9.74
C LEU A 392 32.20 26.69 -10.23
N GLY A 393 32.59 27.94 -10.00
CA GLY A 393 33.95 28.41 -10.18
C GLY A 393 34.94 27.76 -9.20
N HIS A 394 36.23 27.80 -9.52
CA HIS A 394 37.27 27.15 -8.68
C HIS A 394 37.33 27.72 -7.25
N VAL A 395 37.08 29.02 -7.07
CA VAL A 395 37.05 29.67 -5.75
C VAL A 395 35.83 29.20 -4.95
N GLU A 396 34.63 29.26 -5.55
CA GLU A 396 33.36 28.83 -4.94
C GLU A 396 33.41 27.35 -4.52
N LYS A 397 33.98 26.48 -5.36
CA LYS A 397 34.26 25.07 -5.05
C LYS A 397 35.11 24.92 -3.80
N ILE A 398 36.20 25.68 -3.68
CA ILE A 398 37.09 25.63 -2.51
C ILE A 398 36.39 26.15 -1.25
N GLU A 399 35.62 27.23 -1.35
CA GLU A 399 34.88 27.77 -0.20
C GLU A 399 33.82 26.79 0.32
N ILE A 400 33.08 26.13 -0.57
CA ILE A 400 32.10 25.10 -0.21
C ILE A 400 32.79 23.86 0.38
N LEU A 401 33.85 23.34 -0.26
CA LEU A 401 34.60 22.20 0.26
C LEU A 401 35.26 22.49 1.62
N SER A 402 35.77 23.72 1.83
CA SER A 402 36.29 24.16 3.12
C SER A 402 35.19 24.25 4.17
N GLY A 403 34.01 24.78 3.82
CA GLY A 403 32.86 24.84 4.73
C GLY A 403 32.35 23.46 5.15
N ILE A 404 32.30 22.51 4.21
CA ILE A 404 31.95 21.10 4.48
C ILE A 404 33.03 20.46 5.37
N ALA A 405 34.30 20.72 5.12
CA ALA A 405 35.40 20.22 5.95
C ALA A 405 35.35 20.80 7.39
N ASP A 406 35.09 22.11 7.54
CA ASP A 406 34.93 22.75 8.86
C ASP A 406 33.75 22.16 9.63
N MET A 407 32.60 21.99 8.96
CA MET A 407 31.38 21.37 9.52
C MET A 407 31.67 19.92 9.98
N LYS A 408 32.28 19.11 9.12
CA LYS A 408 32.68 17.73 9.43
C LYS A 408 33.65 17.68 10.61
N ASN A 409 34.66 18.56 10.63
CA ASN A 409 35.69 18.57 11.67
C ASN A 409 35.13 18.99 13.03
N GLU A 410 34.20 19.96 13.08
CA GLU A 410 33.51 20.31 14.34
C GLU A 410 32.59 19.18 14.81
N LEU A 411 31.78 18.60 13.91
CA LEU A 411 30.92 17.45 14.25
C LEU A 411 31.73 16.26 14.75
N GLN A 412 32.85 15.92 14.10
CA GLN A 412 33.75 14.88 14.56
C GLN A 412 34.36 15.20 15.93
N SER A 413 34.88 16.43 16.11
CA SER A 413 35.46 16.87 17.40
C SER A 413 34.42 16.83 18.53
N PHE A 414 33.18 17.19 18.22
CA PHE A 414 32.06 17.10 19.14
C PHE A 414 31.75 15.65 19.51
N LEU A 415 31.51 14.78 18.53
CA LEU A 415 31.20 13.35 18.75
C LEU A 415 32.33 12.59 19.47
N GLU A 416 33.60 12.96 19.25
CA GLU A 416 34.76 12.42 19.99
C GLU A 416 34.85 12.94 21.44
N SER A 417 34.25 14.10 21.75
CA SER A 417 34.26 14.72 23.08
C SER A 417 33.07 14.33 23.97
N VAL A 418 31.99 13.82 23.37
CA VAL A 418 30.78 13.39 24.07
C VAL A 418 30.98 12.01 24.68
N ASP A 419 30.51 11.85 25.91
CA ASP A 419 30.44 10.57 26.62
C ASP A 419 29.35 9.69 25.96
N PRO A 420 29.67 8.51 25.38
CA PRO A 420 28.69 7.66 24.70
C PRO A 420 27.56 7.13 25.61
N SER A 421 27.71 7.26 26.93
CA SER A 421 26.68 6.91 27.90
C SER A 421 25.67 8.05 28.18
N LYS A 422 25.85 9.22 27.56
CA LYS A 422 24.99 10.39 27.73
C LYS A 422 24.32 10.80 26.42
N PRO A 423 23.03 11.17 26.44
CA PRO A 423 22.37 11.69 25.26
C PRO A 423 22.91 13.07 24.87
N VAL A 424 22.98 13.32 23.57
CA VAL A 424 23.26 14.65 23.00
C VAL A 424 21.99 15.49 23.09
N THR A 425 22.08 16.66 23.75
CA THR A 425 20.94 17.56 23.94
C THR A 425 20.86 18.64 22.86
N SER A 426 19.71 19.31 22.77
CA SER A 426 19.56 20.48 21.88
C SER A 426 20.49 21.65 22.23
N ALA A 427 21.00 21.74 23.47
CA ALA A 427 21.98 22.74 23.87
C ALA A 427 23.37 22.42 23.30
N ASP A 428 23.76 21.16 23.30
CA ASP A 428 25.04 20.69 22.74
C ASP A 428 25.12 20.96 21.23
N VAL A 429 24.03 20.67 20.51
CA VAL A 429 23.92 20.96 19.07
C VAL A 429 24.05 22.47 18.79
N ARG A 430 23.43 23.34 19.62
CA ARG A 430 23.62 24.80 19.49
C ARG A 430 25.08 25.20 19.70
N GLN A 431 25.78 24.56 20.66
CA GLN A 431 27.18 24.89 20.94
C GLN A 431 28.11 24.59 19.75
N VAL A 432 27.85 23.50 19.01
CA VAL A 432 28.55 23.17 17.74
C VAL A 432 28.39 24.29 16.70
N PHE A 433 27.16 24.75 16.47
CA PHE A 433 26.90 25.84 15.53
C PHE A 433 27.52 27.17 15.95
N GLU A 434 27.52 27.49 17.25
CA GLU A 434 28.23 28.66 17.77
C GLU A 434 29.74 28.59 17.54
N ASN A 435 30.36 27.40 17.70
CA ASN A 435 31.78 27.23 17.48
C ASN A 435 32.17 27.42 16.00
N LEU A 436 31.36 26.88 15.08
CA LEU A 436 31.49 27.13 13.64
C LEU A 436 31.37 28.62 13.30
N ALA A 437 30.39 29.32 13.90
CA ALA A 437 30.25 30.77 13.73
C ALA A 437 31.48 31.55 14.24
N LYS A 438 32.00 31.20 15.42
CA LYS A 438 33.23 31.78 16.00
C LYS A 438 34.46 31.52 15.12
N LYS A 439 34.57 30.34 14.49
CA LYS A 439 35.64 30.00 13.52
C LYS A 439 35.57 30.88 12.27
N ARG A 440 34.40 30.99 11.64
CA ARG A 440 34.18 31.89 10.47
C ARG A 440 34.51 33.35 10.75
N GLN A 441 34.10 33.87 11.92
CA GLN A 441 34.39 35.25 12.31
C GLN A 441 35.90 35.53 12.44
N ARG A 442 36.69 34.59 12.96
CA ARG A 442 38.16 34.76 13.06
C ARG A 442 38.82 34.83 11.68
N LEU A 443 38.42 33.98 10.73
CA LEU A 443 38.94 34.01 9.36
C LEU A 443 38.66 35.35 8.67
N PHE A 444 37.44 35.89 8.81
CA PHE A 444 37.11 37.23 8.35
C PHE A 444 37.97 38.32 9.00
N TRP A 445 38.24 38.23 10.31
CA TRP A 445 39.05 39.21 11.03
C TRP A 445 40.53 39.20 10.61
N PHE A 446 41.08 38.04 10.24
CA PHE A 446 42.43 37.94 9.68
C PHE A 446 42.51 38.47 8.24
N GLY A 447 41.50 38.20 7.40
CA GLY A 447 41.41 38.76 6.04
C GLY A 447 41.38 40.29 6.04
N SER A 448 40.46 40.88 6.82
CA SER A 448 40.30 42.35 6.92
C SER A 448 41.55 43.08 7.45
N ASN A 449 42.31 42.46 8.36
CA ASN A 449 43.56 43.03 8.86
C ASN A 449 44.71 42.94 7.84
N MET A 450 44.68 42.00 6.90
CA MET A 450 45.73 41.83 5.90
C MET A 450 45.68 42.94 4.83
N GLU A 451 44.48 43.34 4.40
CA GLU A 451 44.29 44.49 3.49
C GLU A 451 44.70 45.84 4.13
N SER A 452 44.58 45.97 5.46
CA SER A 452 44.93 47.21 6.18
C SER A 452 46.44 47.52 6.28
N SER A 453 47.31 46.63 5.79
CA SER A 453 48.77 46.72 5.98
C SER A 453 49.54 47.40 4.85
N THR A 454 48.89 47.79 3.74
CA THR A 454 49.57 48.39 2.56
C THR A 454 49.28 49.88 2.41
N THR A 455 49.88 50.71 3.27
CA THR A 455 49.94 52.17 3.06
C THR A 455 51.06 52.53 2.09
N MET A 456 50.71 52.97 0.87
CA MET A 456 51.59 53.79 0.03
C MET A 456 51.00 55.19 -0.14
N ASP A 457 51.76 56.20 0.28
CA ASP A 457 51.41 57.62 0.12
C ASP A 457 51.39 58.05 -1.35
N VAL A 458 50.26 58.60 -1.82
CA VAL A 458 50.15 59.42 -3.04
C VAL A 458 49.15 60.57 -2.75
N PRO A 459 49.42 61.84 -3.13
CA PRO A 459 48.89 62.99 -2.40
C PRO A 459 47.49 63.49 -2.82
N ARG A 460 46.87 64.25 -1.90
CA ARG A 460 45.60 64.97 -2.12
C ARG A 460 45.66 65.91 -3.34
N LEU A 461 44.63 65.83 -4.18
CA LEU A 461 44.18 66.90 -5.07
C LEU A 461 42.70 67.22 -4.77
N ASN A 462 42.38 68.50 -4.64
CA ASN A 462 41.02 68.96 -4.32
C ASN A 462 40.16 69.06 -5.60
N TYR A 463 38.90 68.63 -5.52
CA TYR A 463 37.80 69.01 -6.42
C TYR A 463 36.50 68.96 -5.58
N VAL A 464 36.05 70.08 -5.00
CA VAL A 464 35.03 71.01 -5.54
C VAL A 464 33.64 70.37 -5.67
N ASP A 465 32.75 70.78 -4.76
CA ASP A 465 31.32 70.46 -4.76
C ASP A 465 30.59 70.86 -6.05
N GLN A 466 29.67 70.00 -6.50
CA GLN A 466 28.49 70.42 -7.26
C GLN A 466 27.37 69.36 -7.21
N GLN A 467 26.33 69.63 -6.42
CA GLN A 467 24.98 69.09 -6.64
C GLN A 467 24.18 70.05 -7.58
N PRO A 468 22.90 69.78 -7.90
CA PRO A 468 22.45 68.65 -8.72
C PRO A 468 21.59 69.17 -9.90
N LYS A 469 21.28 68.35 -10.91
CA LYS A 469 20.16 68.64 -11.82
C LYS A 469 19.34 67.41 -12.19
N SER A 470 18.05 67.52 -11.88
CA SER A 470 16.95 66.75 -12.46
C SER A 470 16.73 67.09 -13.94
N ALA A 471 16.30 66.09 -14.70
CA ALA A 471 15.38 66.22 -15.84
C ALA A 471 14.53 64.94 -15.86
#